data_AF-A0A0E9WR65-F1
#
_entry.id   AF-A0A0E9WR65-F1
#
_cell.length_a   1.000
_cell.length_b   1.000
_cell.length_c   1.000
_cell.angle_alpha   90.00
_cell.angle_beta   90.00
_cell.angle_gamma   90.00
#
_symmetry.space_group_name_H-M   'P 1'
#
loop_
_entity.id
_entity.type
_entity.pdbx_description
1 polymer ?
#
loop_
_entity_poly.entity_id
_entity_poly.type
_entity_poly.pdbx_seq_one_letter_code
_entity_poly.pdbx_strand_id
1 'polypeptide(L)' 'MVLYQDKVYNIQIRYNSDEGVFLLGTGFKSSENFPGVNDIIKYHMKMPLLLIDAKDRRSAQQRQCLLTHPAGY' A
#
# COMPACT_ATOMS: atom_id res chain seq x y z
N MET A 1 -4.21 3.31 -6.58
CA MET A 1 -5.42 2.58 -6.13
C MET A 1 -5.17 1.10 -6.32
N VAL A 2 -5.72 0.23 -5.47
CA VAL A 2 -5.53 -1.23 -5.54
C VAL A 2 -6.89 -1.92 -5.56
N LEU A 3 -7.13 -2.81 -6.53
CA LEU A 3 -8.34 -3.64 -6.59
C LEU A 3 -8.08 -4.98 -5.89
N TYR A 4 -8.91 -5.32 -4.90
CA TYR A 4 -8.84 -6.61 -4.21
C TYR A 4 -10.24 -7.06 -3.80
N GLN A 5 -10.63 -8.28 -4.21
CA GLN A 5 -11.94 -8.88 -3.91
C GLN A 5 -13.12 -7.93 -4.20
N ASP A 6 -13.19 -7.42 -5.43
CA ASP A 6 -14.24 -6.49 -5.91
C ASP A 6 -14.34 -5.17 -5.12
N LYS A 7 -13.27 -4.82 -4.41
CA LYS A 7 -13.17 -3.57 -3.64
C LYS A 7 -11.92 -2.79 -4.02
N VAL A 8 -12.10 -1.48 -4.23
CA VAL A 8 -11.00 -0.56 -4.50
C VAL A 8 -10.51 0.07 -3.20
N TYR A 9 -9.22 -0.08 -2.95
CA TYR A 9 -8.51 0.50 -1.82
C TYR A 9 -7.70 1.71 -2.29
N ASN A 10 -8.00 2.86 -1.69
CA ASN A 10 -7.30 4.12 -1.92
C ASN A 10 -6.20 4.29 -0.88
N ILE A 11 -5.00 3.85 -1.24
CA ILE A 11 -3.82 3.93 -0.39
C ILE A 11 -3.05 5.19 -0.76
N GLN A 12 -2.83 6.07 0.22
CA GLN A 12 -2.05 7.28 0.03
C GLN A 12 -0.56 6.94 -0.10
N ILE A 13 0.13 7.64 -1.00
CA ILE A 13 1.59 7.69 -1.06
C ILE A 13 2.01 9.07 -0.56
N ARG A 14 2.93 9.13 0.39
CA ARG A 14 3.45 10.36 0.98
C ARG A 14 4.93 10.49 0.65
N TYR A 15 5.40 11.72 0.51
CA TYR A 15 6.82 12.01 0.38
C TYR A 15 7.32 12.66 1.66
N ASN A 16 8.33 12.06 2.29
CA ASN A 16 9.05 12.65 3.40
C ASN A 16 10.25 13.42 2.82
N SER A 17 10.19 14.74 2.86
CA SER A 17 11.25 15.61 2.32
C SER A 17 12.52 15.62 3.17
N ASP A 18 12.43 15.34 4.46
CA ASP A 18 13.59 15.32 5.36
C ASP A 18 14.52 14.14 5.06
N GLU A 19 13.93 12.98 4.74
CA GLU A 19 14.68 11.76 4.39
C GLU A 19 14.78 11.53 2.88
N GLY A 20 14.02 12.27 2.08
CA GLY A 20 13.98 12.12 0.63
C GLY A 20 13.33 10.81 0.16
N VAL A 21 12.39 10.26 0.93
CA VAL A 21 11.79 8.93 0.68
C VAL A 21 10.27 8.98 0.55
N PHE A 22 9.70 7.95 -0.05
CA PHE A 22 8.27 7.72 -0.19
C PHE A 22 7.77 6.72 0.86
N LEU A 23 6.57 6.96 1.37
CA LEU A 23 5.90 6.18 2.41
C LEU A 23 4.49 5.79 1.96
N LEU A 24 3.99 4.65 2.44
CA LEU A 24 2.61 4.22 2.22
C LEU A 24 1.70 4.49 3.43
N GLY A 25 0.46 4.90 3.14
CA GLY A 25 -0.59 5.06 4.13
C GLY A 25 -0.29 6.17 5.13
N THR A 26 -0.49 5.87 6.42
CA THR A 26 -0.32 6.83 7.53
C THR A 26 1.04 6.73 8.23
N GLY A 27 1.95 5.86 7.76
CA GLY A 27 3.28 5.65 8.37
C GLY A 27 3.29 5.00 9.76
N PHE A 28 2.12 4.62 10.30
CA PHE A 28 1.97 4.25 11.71
C PHE A 28 2.17 2.76 12.03
N LYS A 29 2.22 1.87 11.02
CA LYS A 29 2.28 0.40 11.23
C LYS A 29 3.37 -0.34 10.43
N SER A 30 3.84 0.19 9.32
CA SER A 30 5.12 -0.19 8.72
C SER A 30 5.76 1.07 8.16
N SER A 31 6.83 1.53 8.80
CA SER A 31 7.63 2.66 8.31
C SER A 31 8.61 2.12 7.28
N GLU A 32 8.10 1.64 6.16
CA GLU A 32 8.93 1.23 5.03
C GLU A 32 9.26 2.46 4.21
N ASN A 33 10.53 2.82 4.20
CA ASN A 33 11.06 3.95 3.44
C ASN A 33 11.44 3.47 2.04
N PHE A 34 10.84 4.04 1.01
CA PHE A 34 11.12 3.69 -0.38
C PHE A 34 11.80 4.85 -1.11
N PRO A 35 12.87 4.61 -1.88
CA PRO A 35 13.53 5.68 -2.65
C PRO A 35 12.66 6.19 -3.81
N GLY A 36 11.67 5.41 -4.27
CA GLY A 36 10.76 5.78 -5.34
C GLY A 36 9.45 5.01 -5.33
N VAL A 37 8.45 5.54 -6.03
CA VAL A 37 7.14 4.88 -6.19
C VAL A 37 7.27 3.54 -6.94
N ASN A 38 8.22 3.44 -7.89
CA ASN A 38 8.49 2.19 -8.57
C ASN A 38 8.99 1.10 -7.61
N ASP A 39 9.78 1.49 -6.60
CA ASP A 39 10.30 0.56 -5.60
C ASP A 39 9.19 0.05 -4.68
N ILE A 40 8.21 0.90 -4.35
CA ILE A 40 6.97 0.48 -3.65
C ILE A 40 6.28 -0.64 -4.43
N ILE A 41 6.08 -0.44 -5.74
CA ILE A 41 5.40 -1.42 -6.59
C ILE A 41 6.20 -2.73 -6.63
N LYS A 42 7.49 -2.66 -6.98
CA LYS A 42 8.36 -3.85 -7.08
C LYS A 42 8.44 -4.63 -5.77
N TYR A 43 8.47 -3.93 -4.64
CA TYR A 43 8.48 -4.56 -3.32
C TYR A 43 7.18 -5.31 -3.07
N HIS A 44 6.03 -4.66 -3.26
CA HIS A 44 4.73 -5.28 -2.99
C HIS A 44 4.26 -6.28 -4.06
N MET A 45 4.98 -6.42 -5.17
CA MET A 45 4.84 -7.59 -6.05
C MET A 45 5.36 -8.88 -5.40
N LYS A 46 6.25 -8.78 -4.41
CA LYS A 46 6.86 -9.93 -3.71
C LYS A 46 6.42 -10.03 -2.24
N MET A 47 6.11 -8.88 -1.63
CA MET A 47 5.74 -8.78 -0.22
C MET A 47 4.27 -8.36 -0.06
N PRO A 48 3.47 -9.04 0.77
CA PRO A 48 2.05 -8.72 0.93
C PRO A 48 1.82 -7.26 1.36
N LEU A 49 1.02 -6.53 0.59
CA LEU A 49 0.55 -5.20 0.93
C LEU A 49 -0.66 -5.30 1.87
N LEU A 50 -0.53 -4.72 3.05
CA LEU A 50 -1.62 -4.66 4.02
C LEU A 50 -2.68 -3.63 3.57
N LEU A 51 -3.92 -4.08 3.46
CA LEU A 51 -5.08 -3.29 3.07
C LEU A 51 -5.91 -2.94 4.31
N ILE A 52 -5.87 -1.67 4.69
CA ILE A 52 -6.62 -1.14 5.84
C ILE A 52 -7.87 -0.42 5.34
N ASP A 53 -9.03 -0.87 5.78
CA ASP A 53 -10.28 -0.15 5.59
C ASP A 53 -10.63 0.65 6.87
N ALA A 54 -10.64 1.97 6.75
CA ALA A 54 -11.01 2.84 7.86
C ALA A 54 -12.49 2.70 8.27
N LYS A 55 -13.38 2.27 7.35
CA LYS A 55 -14.82 2.09 7.59
C LYS A 55 -15.14 0.76 8.27
N ASP A 56 -14.28 -0.23 8.13
CA ASP A 56 -14.47 -1.57 8.69
C ASP A 56 -13.24 -1.99 9.53
N ARG A 57 -13.05 -1.31 10.65
CA ARG A 57 -12.01 -1.64 11.63
C ARG A 57 -12.32 -2.86 12.49
N ARG A 58 -13.53 -3.42 12.39
CA ARG A 58 -14.02 -4.54 13.22
C ARG A 58 -13.78 -5.90 12.58
N SER A 59 -13.62 -5.96 11.25
CA SER A 59 -13.24 -7.19 10.58
C SER A 59 -11.79 -7.55 10.98
N ALA A 60 -11.66 -8.52 11.89
CA ALA A 60 -10.38 -8.99 12.45
C ALA A 60 -9.40 -9.57 11.39
N GLN A 61 -9.84 -9.71 10.14
CA GLN A 61 -8.97 -10.08 9.02
C GLN A 61 -8.31 -8.84 8.43
N GLN A 62 -7.08 -8.60 8.85
CA GLN A 62 -6.10 -7.80 8.11
C GLN A 62 -6.00 -8.36 6.68
N ARG A 63 -6.68 -7.71 5.73
CA ARG A 63 -6.63 -8.11 4.33
C ARG A 63 -5.26 -7.76 3.79
N GLN A 64 -4.61 -8.69 3.12
CA GLN A 64 -3.30 -8.49 2.52
C GLN A 64 -3.24 -9.14 1.15
N CYS A 65 -2.53 -8.52 0.20
CA CYS A 65 -2.39 -9.06 -1.15
C CYS A 65 -1.05 -8.66 -1.77
N LEU A 66 -0.56 -9.46 -2.71
CA LEU A 66 0.52 -9.03 -3.60
C LEU A 66 -0.04 -8.14 -4.72
N LEU A 67 0.77 -7.19 -5.19
CA LEU A 67 0.50 -6.48 -6.44
C LEU A 67 0.85 -7.40 -7.61
N THR A 68 -0.10 -7.59 -8.54
CA THR A 68 0.08 -8.54 -9.65
C THR A 68 0.13 -7.83 -10.99
N HIS A 69 -0.88 -7.03 -11.30
CA HIS A 69 -1.02 -6.36 -12.58
C HIS A 69 -1.44 -4.89 -12.42
N PRO A 70 -0.92 -3.99 -13.26
CA PRO A 70 -1.46 -2.63 -13.37
C PRO A 70 -2.87 -2.68 -13.97
N ALA A 71 -3.73 -1.75 -13.55
CA ALA A 71 -5.06 -1.61 -14.12
C ALA A 71 -4.99 -0.79 -15.43
N GLY A 72 -5.62 -1.28 -16.50
CA GLY A 72 -5.67 -0.62 -17.81
C GLY A 72 -4.67 -1.23 -18.80
N TYR A 73 -5.12 -2.25 -19.52
CA TYR A 73 -4.51 -2.73 -20.76
C TYR A 73 -5.52 -2.51 -21.90
#